data_AF-A0A965KZC7-F1
#
_entry.id   AF-A0A965KZC7-F1
#
_cell.length_a   1.000
_cell.length_b   1.000
_cell.length_c   1.000
_cell.angle_alpha   90.00
_cell.angle_beta   90.00
_cell.angle_gamma   90.00
#
_symmetry.space_group_name_H-M   'P 1'
#
loop_
_entity.id
_entity.type
_entity.pdbx_description
1 polymer ?
#
loop_
_entity_poly.entity_id
_entity_poly.type
_entity_poly.pdbx_seq_one_letter_code
_entity_poly.pdbx_strand_id
1 'polypeptide(L)'
;MFNLADYEPVEVRLEKFIKDYPAFRIATELEVVEATRYIVKAYLFKDAQDSVAWATGYAEEKVTDRGVNQTSALENCETSAIGRALANAGYAPKGKRPSREEMSKVVAKKPEKPAVADEQDYWSTPVGQYNKVVDAPVTLDKAIDYVTEILGTAEAIEAPSCEHGHMQWREGEKNGKAWGGYFCGFSGSTAHRCPTKWYTLGSDGRFQPQKAWA
;
A
#
# COMPACT_ATOMS: atom_id res chain seq x y z
N MET A 1 -11.50 -16.84 -0.70
CA MET A 1 -11.28 -16.59 0.74
C MET A 1 -10.90 -17.92 1.37
N PHE A 2 -9.68 -18.06 1.90
CA PHE A 2 -9.24 -19.31 2.54
C PHE A 2 -9.96 -19.38 3.89
N ASN A 3 -10.87 -20.34 4.04
CA ASN A 3 -11.62 -20.49 5.27
C ASN A 3 -10.79 -21.32 6.25
N LEU A 4 -10.46 -20.76 7.41
CA LEU A 4 -9.67 -21.45 8.44
C LEU A 4 -10.40 -22.69 8.97
N ALA A 5 -11.75 -22.68 8.88
CA ALA A 5 -12.61 -23.81 9.22
C ALA A 5 -12.43 -25.02 8.28
N ASP A 6 -11.94 -24.83 7.06
CA ASP A 6 -11.68 -25.92 6.10
C ASP A 6 -10.23 -26.44 6.18
N TYR A 7 -9.44 -25.99 7.15
CA TYR A 7 -8.08 -26.50 7.39
C TYR A 7 -8.16 -27.70 8.33
N GLU A 8 -8.05 -28.89 7.76
CA GLU A 8 -7.89 -30.10 8.56
C GLU A 8 -6.44 -30.15 9.11
N PRO A 9 -6.24 -30.06 10.43
CA PRO A 9 -4.91 -30.13 11.02
C PRO A 9 -4.20 -31.42 10.62
N VAL A 10 -2.86 -31.38 10.60
CA VAL A 10 -2.05 -32.58 10.36
C VAL A 10 -2.35 -33.65 11.41
N GLU A 11 -2.65 -33.23 12.64
CA GLU A 11 -3.05 -34.10 13.75
C GLU A 11 -4.30 -34.95 13.42
N VAL A 12 -5.37 -34.35 12.88
CA VAL A 12 -6.59 -35.09 12.52
C VAL A 12 -6.32 -36.11 11.41
N ARG A 13 -5.42 -35.78 10.47
CA ARG A 13 -5.00 -36.71 9.41
C ARG A 13 -4.14 -37.84 9.96
N LEU A 14 -3.26 -37.53 10.91
CA LEU A 14 -2.44 -38.52 11.59
C LEU A 14 -3.31 -39.47 12.42
N GLU A 15 -4.29 -38.98 13.17
CA GLU A 15 -5.22 -39.83 13.92
C GLU A 15 -5.96 -40.85 13.03
N LYS A 16 -6.39 -40.45 11.83
CA LYS A 16 -7.03 -41.35 10.87
C LYS A 16 -6.06 -42.43 10.39
N PHE A 17 -4.83 -42.03 10.06
CA PHE A 17 -3.79 -42.97 9.65
C PHE A 17 -3.47 -43.99 10.76
N ILE A 18 -3.36 -43.54 12.02
CA ILE A 18 -3.12 -44.41 13.18
C ILE A 18 -4.28 -45.39 13.39
N LYS A 19 -5.52 -44.93 13.20
CA LYS A 19 -6.73 -45.79 13.33
C LYS A 19 -6.76 -46.87 12.24
N ASP A 20 -6.39 -46.53 11.02
CA ASP A 20 -6.38 -47.47 9.90
C ASP A 20 -5.21 -48.46 9.98
N TYR A 21 -4.05 -48.01 10.50
CA TYR A 21 -2.82 -48.79 10.59
C TYR A 21 -2.22 -48.70 12.01
N PRO A 22 -2.60 -49.58 12.95
CA PRO A 22 -2.09 -49.52 14.33
C PRO A 22 -0.62 -49.92 14.47
N ALA A 23 -0.07 -50.66 13.49
CA ALA A 23 1.33 -51.06 13.44
C ALA A 23 2.21 -50.08 12.64
N PHE A 24 1.70 -48.88 12.34
CA PHE A 24 2.40 -47.90 11.52
C PHE A 24 3.79 -47.53 12.05
N ARG A 25 4.65 -47.06 11.14
CA ARG A 25 5.92 -46.42 11.49
C ARG A 25 6.08 -45.16 10.67
N ILE A 26 6.55 -44.09 11.31
CA ILE A 26 6.95 -42.85 10.66
C ILE A 26 8.44 -42.68 10.94
N ALA A 27 9.20 -42.43 9.89
CA ALA A 27 10.60 -42.05 10.01
C ALA A 27 10.82 -40.72 9.31
N THR A 28 11.60 -39.84 9.91
CA THR A 28 11.96 -38.54 9.36
C THR A 28 13.48 -38.45 9.24
N GLU A 29 13.92 -37.80 8.18
CA GLU A 29 15.33 -37.64 7.84
C GLU A 29 15.60 -36.20 7.45
N LEU A 30 16.67 -35.64 8.01
CA LEU A 30 17.17 -34.31 7.67
C LEU A 30 18.11 -34.43 6.48
N GLU A 31 17.64 -34.00 5.32
CA GLU A 31 18.42 -34.06 4.07
C GLU A 31 19.33 -32.84 3.94
N VAL A 32 18.86 -31.66 4.40
CA VAL A 32 19.64 -30.42 4.37
C VAL A 32 19.48 -29.66 5.68
N VAL A 33 20.62 -29.30 6.26
CA VAL A 33 20.75 -28.44 7.44
C VAL A 33 21.64 -27.26 7.06
N GLU A 34 21.02 -26.10 6.89
CA GLU A 34 21.72 -24.84 6.62
C GLU A 34 21.26 -23.78 7.63
N ALA A 35 22.04 -22.70 7.78
CA ALA A 35 21.70 -21.61 8.70
C ALA A 35 20.38 -20.89 8.34
N THR A 36 19.96 -20.97 7.08
CA THR A 36 18.81 -20.22 6.55
C THR A 36 17.63 -21.11 6.15
N ARG A 37 17.84 -22.43 6.05
CA ARG A 37 16.79 -23.37 5.63
C ARG A 37 17.03 -24.78 6.15
N TYR A 38 15.93 -25.51 6.30
CA TYR A 38 15.89 -26.93 6.59
C TYR A 38 15.10 -27.66 5.52
N ILE A 39 15.57 -28.83 5.12
CA ILE A 39 14.81 -29.76 4.27
C ILE A 39 14.68 -31.07 5.04
N VAL A 40 13.43 -31.44 5.30
CA VAL A 40 13.08 -32.68 5.99
C VAL A 40 12.29 -33.57 5.04
N LYS A 41 12.65 -34.86 5.06
CA LYS A 41 11.94 -35.92 4.36
C LYS A 41 11.27 -36.83 5.37
N ALA A 42 9.99 -37.09 5.18
CA ALA A 42 9.22 -38.04 5.96
C ALA A 42 8.94 -39.30 5.13
N TYR A 43 9.04 -40.45 5.78
CA TYR A 43 8.70 -41.77 5.26
C TYR A 43 7.55 -42.34 6.09
N LEU A 44 6.51 -42.80 5.41
CA LEU A 44 5.36 -43.48 6.02
C LEU A 44 5.38 -44.96 5.68
N PHE A 45 5.21 -45.79 6.70
CA PHE A 45 5.10 -47.24 6.61
C PHE A 45 3.77 -47.68 7.21
N LYS A 46 3.09 -48.63 6.55
CA LYS A 46 1.82 -49.18 7.05
C LYS A 46 2.05 -50.15 8.20
N ASP A 47 3.15 -50.90 8.12
CA ASP A 47 3.63 -51.79 9.17
C ASP A 47 5.06 -51.42 9.58
N ALA A 48 5.40 -51.57 10.85
CA ALA A 48 6.74 -51.33 11.38
C ALA A 48 7.81 -52.23 10.75
N GLN A 49 7.42 -53.41 10.27
CA GLN A 49 8.31 -54.36 9.61
C GLN A 49 8.49 -54.11 8.11
N ASP A 50 7.75 -53.15 7.53
CA ASP A 50 7.90 -52.83 6.11
C ASP A 50 9.28 -52.25 5.83
N SER A 51 9.97 -52.85 4.85
CA SER A 51 11.28 -52.39 4.37
C SER A 51 11.18 -51.24 3.38
N VAL A 52 10.02 -51.08 2.72
CA VAL A 52 9.76 -50.06 1.71
C VAL A 52 8.72 -49.09 2.23
N ALA A 53 9.04 -47.79 2.18
CA ALA A 53 8.09 -46.75 2.55
C ALA A 53 6.91 -46.74 1.57
N TRP A 54 5.69 -46.70 2.11
CA TRP A 54 4.47 -46.63 1.31
C TRP A 54 4.29 -45.25 0.65
N ALA A 55 4.61 -44.19 1.38
CA ALA A 55 4.57 -42.83 0.89
C ALA A 55 5.70 -41.99 1.49
N THR A 56 6.15 -40.99 0.75
CA THR A 56 7.17 -40.04 1.20
C THR A 56 6.68 -38.60 1.05
N GLY A 57 7.20 -37.70 1.87
CA GLY A 57 6.91 -36.26 1.80
C GLY A 57 8.16 -35.43 2.05
N TYR A 58 8.38 -34.41 1.22
CA TYR A 58 9.46 -33.44 1.38
C TYR A 58 8.90 -32.08 1.76
N ALA A 59 9.46 -31.46 2.79
CA ALA A 59 9.19 -30.08 3.14
C ALA A 59 10.49 -29.28 3.17
N GLU A 60 10.38 -28.00 2.80
CA GLU A 60 11.42 -26.99 2.96
C GLU A 60 10.84 -25.89 3.85
N GLU A 61 11.56 -25.51 4.90
CA GLU A 61 11.25 -24.33 5.69
C GLU A 61 12.46 -23.40 5.76
N LYS A 62 12.21 -22.11 5.63
CA LYS A 62 13.22 -21.06 5.75
C LYS A 62 13.17 -20.45 7.14
N VAL A 63 14.34 -20.25 7.74
CA VAL A 63 14.47 -19.52 9.01
C VAL A 63 14.19 -18.06 8.73
N THR A 64 13.21 -17.50 9.43
CA THR A 64 12.80 -16.09 9.26
C THR A 64 13.11 -15.30 10.52
N ASP A 65 13.44 -14.02 10.37
CA ASP A 65 13.75 -13.14 11.52
C ASP A 65 12.54 -12.82 12.40
N ARG A 66 11.32 -13.15 11.95
CA ARG A 66 10.07 -12.90 12.66
C ARG A 66 9.12 -14.10 12.51
N GLY A 67 8.31 -14.33 13.53
CA GLY A 67 7.27 -15.38 13.54
C GLY A 67 7.77 -16.72 14.07
N VAL A 68 6.91 -17.74 13.98
CA VAL A 68 7.13 -19.07 14.57
C VAL A 68 8.36 -19.79 13.97
N ASN A 69 8.71 -19.46 12.72
CA ASN A 69 9.89 -20.00 12.05
C ASN A 69 11.23 -19.37 12.50
N GLN A 70 11.23 -18.37 13.41
CA GLN A 70 12.47 -17.83 13.96
C GLN A 70 13.15 -18.83 14.89
N THR A 71 12.38 -19.52 15.73
CA THR A 71 12.90 -20.46 16.74
C THR A 71 12.58 -21.91 16.41
N SER A 72 11.53 -22.15 15.62
CA SER A 72 10.95 -23.49 15.44
C SER A 72 10.83 -23.89 13.96
N ALA A 73 11.67 -23.33 13.09
CA ALA A 73 11.68 -23.68 11.66
C ALA A 73 11.88 -25.19 11.43
N LEU A 74 12.75 -25.84 12.20
CA LEU A 74 13.02 -27.28 12.08
C LEU A 74 11.78 -28.12 12.42
N GLU A 75 11.17 -27.89 13.57
CA GLU A 75 9.98 -28.61 14.05
C GLU A 75 8.78 -28.41 13.10
N ASN A 76 8.63 -27.18 12.59
CA ASN A 76 7.61 -26.85 11.59
C ASN A 76 7.88 -27.56 10.26
N CYS A 77 9.15 -27.72 9.88
CA CYS A 77 9.55 -28.44 8.68
C CYS A 77 9.21 -29.93 8.80
N GLU A 78 9.53 -30.54 9.95
CA GLU A 78 9.21 -31.94 10.21
C GLU A 78 7.71 -32.21 10.17
N THR A 79 6.91 -31.37 10.85
CA THR A 79 5.45 -31.45 10.83
C THR A 79 4.88 -31.31 9.41
N SER A 80 5.46 -30.40 8.62
CA SER A 80 5.07 -30.19 7.23
C SER A 80 5.43 -31.37 6.33
N ALA A 81 6.60 -32.01 6.54
CA ALA A 81 7.03 -33.19 5.81
C ALA A 81 6.09 -34.38 6.06
N ILE A 82 5.72 -34.62 7.33
CA ILE A 82 4.73 -35.63 7.72
C ILE A 82 3.38 -35.34 7.07
N GLY A 83 2.91 -34.10 7.14
CA GLY A 83 1.65 -33.68 6.52
C GLY A 83 1.61 -33.92 5.01
N ARG A 84 2.73 -33.74 4.31
CA ARG A 84 2.87 -34.03 2.87
C ARG A 84 2.92 -35.52 2.59
N ALA A 85 3.62 -36.31 3.41
CA ALA A 85 3.64 -37.76 3.28
C ALA A 85 2.23 -38.35 3.47
N LEU A 86 1.48 -37.88 4.48
CA LEU A 86 0.09 -38.29 4.72
C LEU A 86 -0.83 -37.92 3.56
N ALA A 87 -0.64 -36.71 2.99
CA ALA A 87 -1.36 -36.29 1.81
C ALA A 87 -1.06 -37.21 0.61
N ASN A 88 0.19 -37.65 0.43
CA ASN A 88 0.60 -38.58 -0.62
C ASN A 88 0.03 -40.00 -0.41
N ALA A 89 -0.07 -40.44 0.85
CA ALA A 89 -0.69 -41.70 1.26
C ALA A 89 -2.22 -41.75 1.06
N GLY A 90 -2.86 -40.64 0.67
CA GLY A 90 -4.30 -40.58 0.41
C GLY A 90 -5.11 -39.94 1.52
N TYR A 91 -4.49 -39.54 2.62
CA TYR A 91 -5.11 -38.74 3.71
C TYR A 91 -5.12 -37.24 3.37
N ALA A 92 -5.27 -36.91 2.11
CA ALA A 92 -5.41 -35.52 1.69
C ALA A 92 -6.81 -35.01 2.06
N PRO A 93 -6.94 -33.76 2.52
CA PRO A 93 -8.25 -33.15 2.70
C PRO A 93 -8.98 -33.16 1.34
N LYS A 94 -10.23 -33.63 1.33
CA LYS A 94 -11.05 -33.79 0.10
C LYS A 94 -10.98 -32.52 -0.75
N GLY A 95 -10.51 -32.65 -2.00
CA GLY A 95 -10.44 -31.55 -2.97
C GLY A 95 -9.25 -30.59 -2.86
N LYS A 96 -8.28 -30.83 -1.96
CA LYS A 96 -7.12 -29.95 -1.75
C LYS A 96 -5.77 -30.65 -1.94
N ARG A 97 -5.56 -31.31 -3.10
CA ARG A 97 -4.22 -31.52 -3.64
C ARG A 97 -3.96 -30.40 -4.67
N PRO A 98 -3.49 -29.21 -4.25
CA PRO A 98 -3.28 -28.13 -5.18
C PRO A 98 -2.11 -28.48 -6.09
N SER A 99 -2.38 -28.63 -7.38
CA SER A 99 -1.40 -28.38 -8.42
C SER A 99 -2.09 -27.92 -9.70
N ARG A 100 -1.98 -26.62 -9.97
CA ARG A 100 -1.58 -26.14 -11.31
C ARG A 100 -0.68 -24.94 -11.17
N GLU A 101 -0.84 -24.19 -10.10
CA GLU A 101 0.20 -23.40 -9.53
C GLU A 101 0.20 -23.75 -8.03
N GLU A 102 1.34 -23.62 -7.36
CA GLU A 102 1.40 -22.96 -6.06
C GLU A 102 0.50 -21.71 -6.13
N MET A 103 -0.82 -21.89 -6.04
CA MET A 103 -1.79 -21.26 -6.96
C MET A 103 -1.47 -19.78 -7.15
N SER A 104 -0.86 -19.49 -8.30
CA SER A 104 0.20 -18.50 -8.53
C SER A 104 -0.17 -17.14 -8.02
N LYS A 105 0.49 -16.60 -7.00
CA LYS A 105 0.22 -15.20 -6.66
C LYS A 105 -1.29 -14.98 -6.35
N VAL A 106 -2.07 -16.05 -6.06
CA VAL A 106 -3.54 -15.99 -6.26
C VAL A 106 -4.24 -15.13 -5.23
N VAL A 107 -3.57 -14.76 -4.14
CA VAL A 107 -3.74 -13.41 -3.58
C VAL A 107 -2.41 -12.91 -3.03
N ALA A 108 -1.47 -12.60 -3.92
CA ALA A 108 -0.34 -11.72 -3.61
C ALA A 108 -0.86 -10.54 -2.79
N LYS A 109 -0.14 -10.15 -1.72
CA LYS A 109 -0.29 -8.88 -1.00
C LYS A 109 -1.71 -8.33 -1.09
N LYS A 110 -2.59 -8.55 -0.11
CA LYS A 110 -3.53 -7.44 0.14
C LYS A 110 -2.61 -6.22 0.27
N PRO A 111 -2.62 -5.21 -0.62
CA PRO A 111 -2.18 -3.92 -0.17
C PRO A 111 -3.04 -3.72 1.07
N GLU A 112 -2.41 -3.50 2.23
CA GLU A 112 -3.09 -2.71 3.24
C GLU A 112 -3.54 -1.49 2.46
N LYS A 113 -4.83 -1.46 2.06
CA LYS A 113 -5.47 -0.18 1.85
C LYS A 113 -5.18 0.50 3.17
N PRO A 114 -4.39 1.61 3.22
CA PRO A 114 -4.45 2.45 4.40
C PRO A 114 -5.95 2.61 4.65
N ALA A 115 -6.40 2.25 5.86
CA ALA A 115 -7.81 2.34 6.21
C ALA A 115 -8.31 3.62 5.59
N VAL A 116 -9.27 3.51 4.67
CA VAL A 116 -9.89 4.68 4.05
C VAL A 116 -10.22 5.54 5.25
N ALA A 117 -9.53 6.69 5.36
CA ALA A 117 -9.73 7.59 6.46
C ALA A 117 -11.24 7.75 6.52
N ASP A 118 -11.82 7.36 7.67
CA ASP A 118 -13.24 7.47 7.94
C ASP A 118 -13.69 8.77 7.27
N GLU A 119 -14.62 8.65 6.31
CA GLU A 119 -15.24 9.81 5.68
C GLU A 119 -15.90 10.56 6.82
N GLN A 120 -15.17 11.51 7.41
CA GLN A 120 -15.64 12.29 8.53
C GLN A 120 -16.76 13.14 7.96
N ASP A 121 -17.98 12.69 8.21
CA ASP A 121 -19.15 13.50 7.94
C ASP A 121 -19.18 14.64 8.99
N TYR A 122 -18.53 15.74 8.61
CA TYR A 122 -18.46 16.98 9.40
C TYR A 122 -19.83 17.60 9.66
N TRP A 123 -20.90 17.08 9.04
CA TRP A 123 -22.24 17.63 9.17
C TRP A 123 -23.13 16.87 10.19
N SER A 124 -22.81 15.62 10.52
CA SER A 124 -23.65 14.78 11.38
C SER A 124 -23.06 14.45 12.76
N THR A 125 -21.81 14.82 13.03
CA THR A 125 -21.14 14.52 14.30
C THR A 125 -21.33 15.66 15.33
N PRO A 126 -21.88 15.42 16.54
CA PRO A 126 -22.03 16.44 17.57
C PRO A 126 -20.69 16.96 18.12
N VAL A 127 -20.62 18.25 18.45
CA VAL A 127 -19.42 18.90 18.98
C VAL A 127 -19.00 18.26 20.31
N GLY A 128 -17.78 17.69 20.37
CA GLY A 128 -17.17 17.20 21.61
C GLY A 128 -16.97 15.69 21.72
N GLN A 129 -17.31 14.89 20.70
CA GLN A 129 -17.12 13.44 20.70
C GLN A 129 -16.14 12.98 19.63
N TYR A 130 -14.92 13.53 19.63
CA TYR A 130 -13.82 13.08 18.77
C TYR A 130 -12.86 12.22 19.60
N ASN A 131 -12.98 10.89 19.49
CA ASN A 131 -11.99 9.98 20.06
C ASN A 131 -11.11 9.43 18.93
N LYS A 132 -10.01 10.14 18.65
CA LYS A 132 -8.75 9.55 18.18
C LYS A 132 -7.68 10.63 18.28
N VAL A 133 -6.82 10.47 19.28
CA VAL A 133 -5.51 11.11 19.35
C VAL A 133 -4.74 10.61 18.12
N VAL A 134 -4.66 11.46 17.09
CA VAL A 134 -3.63 11.31 16.07
C VAL A 134 -2.39 11.98 16.63
N ASP A 135 -1.30 11.23 16.77
CA ASP A 135 0.01 11.80 17.05
C ASP A 135 0.37 12.74 15.89
N ALA A 136 0.19 14.04 16.10
CA ALA A 136 0.72 15.04 15.19
C ALA A 136 2.21 15.25 15.53
N PRO A 137 3.09 15.29 14.52
CA PRO A 137 4.24 16.15 14.67
C PRO A 137 4.41 17.03 13.42
N VAL A 138 3.46 17.93 13.22
CA VAL A 138 3.84 19.29 12.85
C VAL A 138 3.36 20.16 13.99
N THR A 139 4.31 20.67 14.77
CA THR A 139 4.01 21.67 15.80
C THR A 139 3.31 22.85 15.12
N LEU A 140 2.38 23.49 15.83
CA LEU A 140 1.65 24.66 15.32
C LEU A 140 2.60 25.71 14.74
N ASP A 141 3.78 25.85 15.34
CA ASP A 141 4.86 26.73 14.91
C ASP A 141 5.33 26.44 13.48
N LYS A 142 5.52 25.15 13.12
CA LYS A 142 5.92 24.76 11.76
C LYS A 142 4.82 25.01 10.73
N ALA A 143 3.55 24.95 11.13
CA ALA A 143 2.44 25.26 10.22
C ALA A 143 2.39 26.77 9.92
N ILE A 144 2.68 27.62 10.92
CA ILE A 144 2.77 29.07 10.74
C ILE A 144 3.98 29.43 9.87
N ASP A 145 5.12 28.76 10.06
CA ASP A 145 6.31 28.94 9.22
C ASP A 145 6.05 28.56 7.76
N TYR A 146 5.36 27.44 7.50
CA TYR A 146 4.97 27.05 6.13
C TYR A 146 3.99 28.04 5.49
N VAL A 147 3.00 28.52 6.24
CA VAL A 147 2.02 29.49 5.71
C VAL A 147 2.69 30.84 5.45
N THR A 148 3.65 31.25 6.28
CA THR A 148 4.43 32.47 6.05
C THR A 148 5.45 32.33 4.93
N GLU A 149 6.01 31.14 4.68
CA GLU A 149 6.82 30.88 3.47
C GLU A 149 5.97 30.91 2.19
N ILE A 150 4.78 30.30 2.21
CA ILE A 150 3.87 30.28 1.05
C ILE A 150 3.36 31.70 0.74
N LEU A 151 2.91 32.44 1.76
CA LEU A 151 2.45 33.82 1.61
C LEU A 151 3.61 34.83 1.43
N GLY A 152 4.83 34.45 1.80
CA GLY A 152 6.05 35.25 1.66
C GLY A 152 6.65 35.22 0.25
N THR A 153 6.17 34.34 -0.64
CA THR A 153 6.50 34.42 -2.06
C THR A 153 5.68 35.52 -2.72
N ALA A 154 6.36 36.59 -3.13
CA ALA A 154 5.81 37.82 -3.68
C ALA A 154 5.20 37.67 -5.09
N GLU A 155 4.31 36.70 -5.32
CA GLU A 155 3.67 36.46 -6.63
C GLU A 155 2.14 36.28 -6.57
N ALA A 156 1.49 36.76 -5.52
CA ALA A 156 0.07 37.13 -5.59
C ALA A 156 -0.03 38.67 -5.49
N ILE A 157 0.45 39.37 -6.51
CA ILE A 157 0.02 40.76 -6.70
C ILE A 157 -1.46 40.67 -7.05
N GLU A 158 -2.32 40.92 -6.05
CA GLU A 158 -3.77 40.91 -6.23
C GLU A 158 -4.13 41.75 -7.46
N ALA A 159 -4.91 41.15 -8.36
CA ALA A 159 -5.32 41.82 -9.59
C ALA A 159 -5.99 43.15 -9.23
N PRO A 160 -5.54 44.28 -9.78
CA PRO A 160 -6.08 45.58 -9.42
C PRO A 160 -7.57 45.64 -9.72
N SER A 161 -8.38 46.00 -8.72
CA SER A 161 -9.80 46.28 -8.88
C SER A 161 -10.02 47.70 -9.41
N CYS A 162 -11.10 47.91 -10.14
CA CYS A 162 -11.62 49.22 -10.51
C CYS A 162 -13.05 49.38 -9.94
N GLU A 163 -13.65 50.56 -10.04
CA GLU A 163 -15.03 50.81 -9.58
C GLU A 163 -16.08 49.89 -10.22
N HIS A 164 -15.74 49.26 -11.35
CA HIS A 164 -16.59 48.32 -12.09
C HIS A 164 -16.27 46.84 -11.83
N GLY A 165 -15.45 46.53 -10.82
CA GLY A 165 -15.09 45.16 -10.42
C GLY A 165 -13.67 44.75 -10.80
N HIS A 166 -13.41 43.44 -10.82
CA HIS A 166 -12.09 42.87 -11.09
C HIS A 166 -11.68 43.10 -12.56
N MET A 167 -10.47 43.65 -12.76
CA MET A 167 -9.92 43.82 -14.11
C MET A 167 -9.40 42.49 -14.65
N GLN A 168 -9.64 42.22 -15.94
CA GLN A 168 -9.21 41.00 -16.62
C GLN A 168 -7.82 41.19 -17.25
N TRP A 169 -6.94 40.22 -17.05
CA TRP A 169 -5.63 40.19 -17.71
C TRP A 169 -5.77 39.86 -19.20
N ARG A 170 -5.05 40.59 -20.06
CA ARG A 170 -4.87 40.23 -21.46
C ARG A 170 -3.42 40.45 -21.87
N GLU A 171 -2.90 39.53 -22.66
CA GLU A 171 -1.54 39.55 -23.19
C GLU A 171 -1.55 39.27 -24.70
N GLY A 172 -0.51 39.75 -25.38
CA GLY A 172 -0.32 39.53 -26.80
C GLY A 172 1.03 40.04 -27.30
N GLU A 173 1.30 39.84 -28.58
CA GLU A 173 2.52 40.28 -29.23
C GLU A 173 2.18 41.25 -30.37
N LYS A 174 2.85 42.40 -30.42
CA LYS A 174 2.74 43.34 -31.54
C LYS A 174 4.11 43.90 -31.87
N ASN A 175 4.51 43.85 -33.14
CA ASN A 175 5.82 44.31 -33.62
C ASN A 175 7.01 43.70 -32.85
N GLY A 176 6.96 42.40 -32.53
CA GLY A 176 8.03 41.67 -31.83
C GLY A 176 8.22 42.04 -30.35
N LYS A 177 7.28 42.80 -29.77
CA LYS A 177 7.25 43.11 -28.33
C LYS A 177 6.01 42.50 -27.70
N ALA A 178 6.22 41.67 -26.68
CA ALA A 178 5.15 41.14 -25.83
C ALA A 178 4.61 42.26 -24.93
N TRP A 179 3.28 42.41 -24.90
CA TRP A 179 2.58 43.33 -24.03
C TRP A 179 1.58 42.56 -23.17
N GLY A 180 1.41 43.01 -21.92
CA GLY A 180 0.42 42.49 -20.99
C GLY A 180 -0.28 43.66 -20.31
N GLY A 181 -1.53 43.48 -19.89
CA GLY A 181 -2.23 44.54 -19.17
C GLY A 181 -3.55 44.11 -18.58
N TYR A 182 -4.00 44.86 -17.58
CA TYR A 182 -5.32 44.69 -16.98
C TYR A 182 -6.32 45.61 -17.66
N PHE A 183 -7.43 45.02 -18.12
CA PHE A 183 -8.53 45.68 -18.80
C PHE A 183 -9.80 45.60 -17.96
N CYS A 184 -10.52 46.72 -17.86
CA CYS A 184 -11.86 46.72 -17.29
C CYS A 184 -12.82 46.02 -18.25
N GLY A 185 -13.64 45.10 -17.76
CA GLY A 185 -14.64 44.37 -18.55
C GLY A 185 -15.91 45.16 -18.87
N PHE A 186 -16.05 46.39 -18.36
CA PHE A 186 -17.24 47.21 -18.52
C PHE A 186 -17.32 47.82 -19.94
N SER A 187 -18.39 47.50 -20.67
CA SER A 187 -18.68 47.97 -22.03
C SER A 187 -19.76 49.06 -22.06
N GLY A 188 -19.67 50.06 -21.18
CA GLY A 188 -20.57 51.22 -21.14
C GLY A 188 -20.12 52.41 -22.00
N SER A 189 -20.77 53.56 -21.82
CA SER A 189 -20.50 54.79 -22.57
C SER A 189 -19.06 55.29 -22.38
N THR A 190 -18.54 56.01 -23.38
CA THR A 190 -17.15 56.50 -23.45
C THR A 190 -16.73 57.37 -22.27
N ALA A 191 -17.69 57.87 -21.47
CA ALA A 191 -17.45 58.68 -20.28
C ALA A 191 -16.97 57.89 -19.05
N HIS A 192 -17.20 56.57 -18.98
CA HIS A 192 -16.87 55.72 -17.82
C HIS A 192 -15.82 54.65 -18.13
N ARG A 193 -14.96 54.85 -19.14
CA ARG A 193 -13.87 53.90 -19.43
C ARG A 193 -12.74 54.05 -18.41
N CYS A 194 -12.52 53.03 -17.59
CA CYS A 194 -11.35 52.97 -16.71
C CYS A 194 -10.05 52.94 -17.52
N PRO A 195 -8.98 53.64 -17.07
CA PRO A 195 -7.68 53.55 -17.70
C PRO A 195 -7.12 52.13 -17.58
N THR A 196 -6.55 51.61 -18.67
CA THR A 196 -5.89 50.30 -18.71
C THR A 196 -4.54 50.37 -18.02
N LYS A 197 -4.25 49.41 -17.14
CA LYS A 197 -2.94 49.32 -16.47
C LYS A 197 -2.03 48.41 -17.29
N TRP A 198 -1.04 49.01 -17.94
CA TRP A 198 -0.11 48.33 -18.84
C TRP A 198 1.10 47.75 -18.10
N TYR A 199 1.55 46.59 -18.56
CA TYR A 199 2.70 45.86 -18.07
C TYR A 199 3.63 45.51 -19.24
N THR A 200 4.93 45.62 -19.00
CA THR A 200 5.98 45.29 -19.96
C THR A 200 6.77 44.09 -19.47
N LEU A 201 7.16 43.19 -20.39
CA LEU A 201 7.99 42.05 -20.06
C LEU A 201 9.41 42.53 -19.71
N GLY A 202 9.85 42.32 -18.47
CA GLY A 202 11.22 42.59 -18.03
C GLY A 202 12.21 41.53 -18.53
N SER A 203 13.51 41.78 -18.35
CA SER A 203 14.58 40.81 -18.67
C SER A 203 14.43 39.47 -17.95
N ASP A 204 13.72 39.46 -16.83
CA ASP A 204 13.54 38.31 -15.94
C ASP A 204 12.38 37.40 -16.37
N GLY A 205 11.78 37.66 -17.55
CA GLY A 205 10.64 36.90 -18.08
C GLY A 205 9.31 37.17 -17.36
N ARG A 206 9.26 38.15 -16.45
CA ARG A 206 8.07 38.55 -15.69
C ARG A 206 7.53 39.90 -16.17
N PHE A 207 6.20 40.04 -16.21
CA PHE A 207 5.54 41.30 -16.55
C PHE A 207 5.63 42.28 -15.37
N GLN A 208 6.27 43.43 -15.58
CA GLN A 208 6.35 44.52 -14.61
C GLN A 208 5.48 45.71 -15.04
N PRO A 209 4.86 46.45 -14.10
CA PRO A 209 4.01 47.59 -14.44
C PRO A 209 4.84 48.63 -15.21
N GLN A 210 4.30 49.11 -16.32
CA GLN A 210 4.96 50.12 -17.13
C GLN A 210 5.04 51.42 -16.33
N LYS A 211 6.26 51.92 -16.05
CA LYS A 211 6.43 53.24 -15.43
C LYS A 211 5.84 54.29 -16.38
N ALA A 212 4.80 55.00 -15.94
CA ALA A 212 4.29 56.15 -16.66
C ALA A 212 5.41 57.20 -16.75
N TRP A 213 5.72 57.64 -17.97
CA TRP A 213 6.54 58.82 -18.18
C TRP A 213 5.74 60.03 -17.67
N ALA A 214 6.28 60.78 -16.72
CA ALA A 214 5.71 62.05 -16.27
C ALA A 214 6.00 63.17 -17.28
#